data_AF-A0A849Y0T3-F1
#
_entry.id   AF-A0A849Y0T3-F1
#
_cell.length_a   1.000
_cell.length_b   1.000
_cell.length_c   1.000
_cell.angle_alpha   90.00
_cell.angle_beta   90.00
_cell.angle_gamma   90.00
#
_symmetry.space_group_name_H-M   'P 1'
#
loop_
_entity.id
_entity.type
_entity.pdbx_description
1 polymer ?
#
loop_
_entity_poly.entity_id
_entity_poly.type
_entity_poly.pdbx_seq_one_letter_code
_entity_poly.pdbx_strand_id
1 'polypeptide(L)'
;MKPEFIRLKARIQHLLAAPSDHPLRVSEIVARLRLPPGERDLARRAVDALIQEGAIVRVRRDRLLLPSQADLVTGRIEMNARGFGFVVPEPASGRSADGDLFIPAEDTGTALHGDRVVARLHADARGNPSGPR
;
A
#
# COMPACT_ATOMS: atom_id res chain seq x y z
N MET A 1 25.81 11.81 -11.54
CA MET A 1 24.91 10.68 -11.21
C MET A 1 24.92 9.72 -12.40
N LYS A 2 25.13 8.41 -12.20
CA LYS A 2 25.28 7.48 -13.33
C LYS A 2 23.95 7.34 -14.11
N PRO A 3 23.95 7.42 -15.45
CA PRO A 3 22.71 7.38 -16.26
C PRO A 3 21.95 6.04 -16.13
N GLU A 4 22.67 4.95 -15.86
CA GLU A 4 22.10 3.63 -15.56
C GLU A 4 21.18 3.64 -14.32
N PHE A 5 21.54 4.43 -13.31
CA PHE A 5 20.82 4.51 -12.03
C PHE A 5 19.47 5.21 -12.18
N ILE A 6 19.43 6.29 -12.96
CA ILE A 6 18.19 7.03 -13.26
C ILE A 6 17.22 6.15 -14.06
N ARG A 7 17.72 5.43 -15.07
CA ARG A 7 16.91 4.48 -15.84
C ARG A 7 16.37 3.34 -14.98
N LEU A 8 17.17 2.84 -14.05
CA LEU A 8 16.77 1.77 -13.15
C LEU A 8 15.64 2.21 -12.20
N LYS A 9 15.74 3.41 -11.61
CA LYS A 9 14.67 3.98 -10.79
C LYS A 9 13.35 4.08 -11.54
N ALA A 10 13.37 4.63 -12.77
CA ALA A 10 12.18 4.75 -13.60
C ALA A 10 11.55 3.38 -13.90
N ARG A 11 12.37 2.36 -14.21
CA ARG A 11 11.88 0.97 -14.41
C ARG A 11 11.25 0.39 -13.15
N ILE A 12 11.81 0.63 -11.97
CA ILE A 12 11.25 0.17 -10.69
C ILE A 12 9.90 0.82 -10.43
N GLN A 13 9.78 2.14 -10.61
CA GLN A 13 8.52 2.85 -10.44
C GLN A 13 7.46 2.38 -11.43
N HIS A 14 7.83 2.19 -12.70
CA HIS A 14 6.92 1.68 -13.71
C HIS A 14 6.43 0.25 -13.39
N LEU A 15 7.32 -0.60 -12.85
CA LEU A 15 6.95 -1.95 -12.42
C LEU A 15 5.97 -1.93 -11.25
N LEU A 16 6.16 -1.03 -10.29
CA LEU A 16 5.24 -0.86 -9.16
C LEU A 16 3.91 -0.21 -9.60
N ALA A 17 3.95 0.69 -10.58
CA ALA A 17 2.78 1.34 -11.15
C ALA A 17 1.89 0.39 -11.97
N ALA A 18 2.44 -0.70 -12.49
CA ALA A 18 1.67 -1.72 -13.17
C ALA A 18 0.62 -2.31 -12.20
N PRO A 19 -0.61 -2.65 -12.68
CA PRO A 19 -1.61 -3.30 -11.85
C PRO A 19 -1.06 -4.66 -11.40
N SER A 20 -0.59 -4.71 -10.15
CA SER A 20 -0.20 -5.91 -9.45
C SER A 20 -1.03 -5.98 -8.18
N ASP A 21 -1.72 -7.08 -7.99
CA ASP A 21 -2.60 -7.33 -6.84
C ASP A 21 -1.87 -7.33 -5.49
N HIS A 22 -0.53 -7.29 -5.47
CA HIS A 22 0.22 -7.31 -4.23
C HIS A 22 1.53 -6.49 -4.23
N PRO A 23 1.95 -5.99 -3.05
CA PRO A 23 3.25 -5.33 -2.88
C PRO A 23 4.44 -6.26 -3.18
N LEU A 24 5.47 -5.74 -3.83
CA LEU A 24 6.62 -6.51 -4.33
C LEU A 24 7.84 -6.38 -3.42
N ARG A 25 8.63 -7.45 -3.28
CA ARG A 25 9.95 -7.38 -2.62
C ARG A 25 11.05 -6.93 -3.58
N VAL A 26 12.16 -6.41 -3.04
CA VAL A 26 13.36 -6.08 -3.84
C VAL A 26 13.80 -7.27 -4.71
N SER A 27 13.80 -8.48 -4.15
CA SER A 27 14.15 -9.71 -4.88
C SER A 27 13.22 -9.99 -6.06
N GLU A 28 11.92 -9.72 -5.93
CA GLU A 28 10.95 -9.88 -7.01
C GLU A 28 11.12 -8.82 -8.10
N ILE A 29 11.43 -7.58 -7.70
CA ILE A 29 11.73 -6.49 -8.63
C ILE A 29 12.96 -6.85 -9.47
N VAL A 30 14.03 -7.31 -8.82
CA VAL A 30 15.26 -7.79 -9.50
C VAL A 30 14.94 -8.91 -10.49
N ALA A 31 14.13 -9.89 -10.07
CA ALA A 31 13.74 -11.02 -10.91
C ALA A 31 12.88 -10.59 -12.11
N ARG A 32 11.86 -9.75 -11.89
CA ARG A 32 10.96 -9.24 -12.94
C ARG A 32 11.67 -8.32 -13.93
N LEU A 33 12.60 -7.49 -13.45
CA LEU A 33 13.44 -6.64 -14.30
C LEU A 33 14.58 -7.42 -14.99
N ARG A 34 14.73 -8.72 -14.69
CA ARG A 34 15.78 -9.63 -15.18
C ARG A 34 17.18 -9.04 -15.01
N LEU A 35 17.44 -8.45 -13.84
CA LEU A 35 18.72 -7.81 -13.58
C LEU A 35 19.81 -8.86 -13.34
N PRO A 36 21.01 -8.68 -13.91
CA PRO A 36 22.14 -9.56 -13.67
C PRO A 36 22.60 -9.49 -12.20
N PRO A 37 23.33 -10.50 -11.70
CA PRO A 37 23.78 -10.55 -10.30
C PRO A 37 24.57 -9.30 -9.87
N GLY A 38 25.38 -8.73 -10.76
CA GLY A 38 26.17 -7.52 -10.50
C GLY A 38 25.35 -6.23 -10.37
N GLU A 39 24.08 -6.22 -10.78
CA GLU A 39 23.19 -5.05 -10.68
C GLU A 39 22.25 -5.13 -9.47
N ARG A 40 22.32 -6.19 -8.66
CA ARG A 40 21.47 -6.36 -7.47
C ARG A 40 21.72 -5.28 -6.41
N ASP A 41 22.99 -4.99 -6.14
CA ASP A 41 23.37 -3.90 -5.22
C ASP A 41 22.95 -2.53 -5.75
N LEU A 42 23.03 -2.34 -7.07
CA LEU A 42 22.58 -1.13 -7.73
C LEU A 42 21.05 -0.96 -7.60
N ALA A 43 20.29 -2.04 -7.79
CA ALA A 43 18.84 -2.05 -7.60
C ALA A 43 18.46 -1.75 -6.15
N ARG A 44 19.18 -2.30 -5.18
CA ARG A 44 18.92 -2.03 -3.77
C ARG A 44 19.14 -0.56 -3.42
N ARG A 45 20.26 0.01 -3.89
CA ARG A 45 20.53 1.45 -3.74
C ARG A 45 19.49 2.32 -4.45
N ALA A 46 18.98 1.89 -5.60
CA ALA A 46 17.94 2.62 -6.35
C ALA A 46 16.61 2.61 -5.59
N VAL A 47 16.23 1.47 -5.01
CA VAL A 47 15.07 1.33 -4.11
C VAL A 47 15.23 2.24 -2.89
N ASP A 48 16.37 2.17 -2.20
CA ASP A 48 16.59 2.99 -0.99
C ASP A 48 16.53 4.48 -1.31
N ALA A 49 17.11 4.90 -2.44
CA ALA A 49 17.00 6.28 -2.92
C ALA A 49 15.54 6.68 -3.24
N LEU A 50 14.76 5.81 -3.88
CA LEU A 50 13.34 6.06 -4.14
C LEU A 50 12.51 6.14 -2.84
N ILE A 51 12.88 5.39 -1.79
CA ILE A 51 12.26 5.49 -0.47
C ILE A 51 12.59 6.84 0.18
N GLN A 52 13.87 7.24 0.16
CA GLN A 52 14.32 8.52 0.70
C GLN A 52 13.68 9.71 -0.04
N GLU A 53 13.45 9.57 -1.35
CA GLU A 53 12.77 10.55 -2.19
C GLU A 53 11.24 10.55 -1.99
N GLY A 54 10.69 9.63 -1.19
CA GLY A 54 9.25 9.48 -0.98
C GLY A 54 8.49 8.94 -2.21
N ALA A 55 9.20 8.49 -3.23
CA ALA A 55 8.63 8.00 -4.48
C ALA A 55 8.08 6.58 -4.39
N ILE A 56 8.58 5.77 -3.43
CA ILE A 56 8.05 4.45 -3.08
C ILE A 56 8.04 4.31 -1.55
N VAL A 57 7.15 3.48 -1.02
CA VAL A 57 7.02 3.24 0.41
C VAL A 57 7.35 1.79 0.70
N ARG A 58 8.15 1.57 1.76
CA ARG A 58 8.44 0.24 2.27
C ARG A 58 7.48 -0.10 3.40
N VAL A 59 6.81 -1.23 3.27
CA VAL A 59 5.77 -1.69 4.20
C VAL A 59 6.16 -3.01 4.85
N ARG A 60 5.30 -3.52 5.75
CA ARG A 60 5.55 -4.74 6.53
C ARG A 60 6.01 -5.89 5.62
N ARG A 61 6.96 -6.69 6.13
CA ARG A 61 7.60 -7.84 5.44
C ARG A 61 8.47 -7.48 4.22
N ASP A 62 9.17 -6.33 4.26
CA ASP A 62 10.14 -5.92 3.20
C ASP A 62 9.48 -5.74 1.82
N ARG A 63 8.22 -5.31 1.80
CA ARG A 63 7.49 -5.09 0.54
C ARG A 63 7.48 -3.62 0.17
N LEU A 64 7.43 -3.34 -1.12
CA LEU A 64 7.52 -2.02 -1.73
C LEU A 64 6.25 -1.75 -2.55
N LEU A 65 5.79 -0.51 -2.52
CA LEU A 65 4.59 -0.04 -3.20
C LEU A 65 4.68 1.46 -3.46
N LEU A 66 3.91 1.97 -4.43
CA LEU A 66 3.82 3.42 -4.62
C LEU A 66 3.03 4.06 -3.47
N PRO A 67 3.33 5.31 -3.09
CA PRO A 67 2.55 6.03 -2.08
C PRO A 67 1.06 6.12 -2.46
N SER A 68 0.75 6.25 -3.75
CA SER A 68 -0.62 6.26 -4.28
C SER A 68 -1.33 4.89 -4.21
N GLN A 69 -0.56 3.80 -4.15
CA GLN A 69 -1.03 2.42 -3.99
C GLN A 69 -0.92 1.92 -2.55
N ALA A 70 -0.36 2.73 -1.65
CA ALA A 70 -0.54 2.48 -0.24
C ALA A 70 -2.03 2.75 0.00
N ASP A 71 -2.87 1.72 -0.10
CA ASP A 71 -4.31 1.79 0.18
C ASP A 71 -4.56 2.04 1.68
N LEU A 72 -3.90 3.04 2.24
CA LEU A 72 -3.97 3.42 3.63
C LEU A 72 -5.00 4.54 3.73
N VAL A 73 -6.13 4.22 4.35
CA VAL A 73 -7.18 5.18 4.66
C VAL A 73 -7.03 5.55 6.13
N THR A 74 -6.86 6.84 6.40
CA THR A 74 -6.88 7.36 7.77
C THR A 74 -8.26 7.90 8.04
N GLY A 75 -8.87 7.47 9.14
CA GLY A 75 -10.24 7.81 9.45
C GLY A 75 -10.59 7.57 10.90
N ARG A 76 -11.84 7.86 11.25
CA ARG A 76 -12.42 7.51 12.55
C ARG A 76 -13.17 6.19 12.42
N ILE A 77 -12.94 5.26 13.32
CA ILE A 77 -13.68 3.99 13.33
C ILE A 77 -14.98 4.12 14.13
N GLU A 78 -16.08 3.67 13.53
CA GLU A 78 -17.38 3.52 14.16
C GLU A 78 -17.66 2.03 14.34
N MET A 79 -17.50 1.55 15.58
CA MET A 79 -17.76 0.14 15.90
C MET A 79 -19.19 -0.07 16.38
N ASN A 80 -19.72 -1.27 16.17
CA ASN A 80 -21.01 -1.69 16.71
C ASN A 80 -20.89 -2.77 17.79
N ALA A 81 -22.01 -3.06 18.45
CA ALA A 81 -22.09 -4.08 19.50
C ALA A 81 -21.82 -5.52 19.03
N ARG A 82 -21.80 -5.76 17.71
CA ARG A 82 -21.48 -7.07 17.11
C ARG A 82 -19.99 -7.23 16.78
N GLY A 83 -19.18 -6.21 17.08
CA GLY A 83 -17.71 -6.24 16.98
C GLY A 83 -17.14 -5.78 15.64
N PHE A 84 -17.97 -5.55 14.61
CA PHE A 84 -17.51 -4.99 13.33
C PHE A 84 -17.60 -3.46 13.34
N GLY A 85 -16.90 -2.80 12.43
CA GLY A 85 -16.90 -1.34 12.36
C GLY A 85 -16.79 -0.78 10.95
N PHE A 86 -16.99 0.53 10.84
CA PHE A 86 -16.79 1.29 9.61
C PHE A 86 -15.74 2.37 9.85
N VAL A 87 -14.81 2.57 8.92
CA VAL A 87 -13.84 3.66 8.97
C VAL A 87 -14.33 4.79 8.08
N VAL A 88 -14.69 5.91 8.70
CA VAL A 88 -15.06 7.14 8.03
C VAL A 88 -13.77 7.88 7.66
N PRO A 89 -13.44 8.03 6.36
CA PRO A 89 -12.19 8.66 5.92
C PRO A 89 -12.13 10.13 6.33
N GLU A 90 -10.97 10.59 6.79
CA GLU A 90 -10.74 12.03 6.97
C GLU A 90 -10.44 12.70 5.62
N PRO A 91 -10.91 13.95 5.38
CA PRO A 91 -10.77 14.65 4.09
C PRO A 91 -9.31 14.94 3.69
N ALA A 92 -8.36 14.78 4.62
CA ALA A 92 -6.92 14.94 4.37
C ALA A 92 -6.20 13.63 4.01
N SER A 93 -6.87 12.47 4.09
CA SER A 93 -6.29 11.20 3.67
C SER A 93 -6.33 11.12 2.15
N GLY A 94 -5.18 10.91 1.50
CA GLY A 94 -4.92 11.11 0.06
C GLY A 94 -5.71 10.23 -0.93
N ARG A 95 -6.81 9.62 -0.48
CA ARG A 95 -7.84 9.03 -1.31
C ARG A 95 -9.18 9.45 -0.71
N SER A 96 -9.94 10.29 -1.40
CA SER A 96 -11.38 10.41 -1.16
C SER A 96 -11.99 9.04 -1.44
N ALA A 97 -12.01 8.16 -0.44
CA ALA A 97 -12.89 7.02 -0.50
C ALA A 97 -14.30 7.63 -0.38
N ASP A 98 -15.04 7.65 -1.49
CA ASP A 98 -16.43 8.13 -1.60
C ASP A 98 -17.43 7.30 -0.73
N GLY A 99 -16.96 6.66 0.34
CA GLY A 99 -17.78 5.88 1.27
C GLY A 99 -16.98 5.29 2.43
N ASP A 100 -17.69 4.89 3.47
CA ASP A 100 -17.14 4.30 4.67
C ASP A 100 -16.56 2.90 4.41
N LEU A 101 -15.39 2.59 4.99
CA LEU A 101 -14.75 1.29 4.82
C LEU A 101 -15.25 0.31 5.87
N PHE A 102 -15.87 -0.79 5.46
CA PHE A 102 -16.22 -1.89 6.36
C PHE A 102 -14.98 -2.63 6.88
N ILE A 103 -14.90 -2.82 8.19
CA ILE A 103 -13.88 -3.60 8.89
C ILE A 103 -14.58 -4.76 9.63
N PRO A 104 -14.28 -6.03 9.28
CA PRO A 104 -14.85 -7.17 9.99
C PRO A 104 -14.30 -7.25 11.42
N ALA A 105 -15.06 -7.90 12.31
CA ALA A 105 -14.74 -7.95 13.74
C ALA A 105 -13.38 -8.60 14.06
N GLU A 106 -12.86 -9.45 13.18
CA GLU A 106 -11.53 -10.05 13.32
C GLU A 106 -10.38 -9.09 13.00
N ASP A 107 -10.66 -8.04 12.22
CA ASP A 107 -9.67 -7.05 11.76
C ASP A 107 -9.77 -5.70 12.49
N THR A 108 -10.72 -5.53 13.40
CA THR A 108 -10.82 -4.31 14.25
C THR A 108 -9.69 -4.24 15.29
N GLY A 109 -9.05 -5.38 15.60
CA GLY A 109 -7.91 -5.44 16.50
C GLY A 109 -8.27 -4.96 17.92
N THR A 110 -7.56 -3.94 18.40
CA THR A 110 -7.82 -3.30 19.71
C THR A 110 -8.43 -1.91 19.57
N ALA A 111 -8.88 -1.52 18.37
CA ALA A 111 -9.51 -0.23 18.17
C ALA A 111 -10.84 -0.18 18.92
N LEU A 112 -11.20 1.00 19.43
CA LEU A 112 -12.48 1.27 20.07
C LEU A 112 -13.32 2.22 19.21
N HIS A 113 -14.63 2.25 19.45
CA HIS A 113 -15.51 3.20 18.80
C HIS A 113 -15.01 4.63 19.03
N GLY A 114 -14.86 5.38 17.94
CA GLY A 114 -14.39 6.76 17.94
C GLY A 114 -12.87 6.92 17.82
N ASP A 115 -12.09 5.85 17.80
CA ASP A 115 -10.63 5.93 17.63
C ASP A 115 -10.25 6.40 16.22
N ARG A 116 -9.14 7.13 16.14
CA ARG A 116 -8.49 7.45 14.87
C ARG A 116 -7.62 6.27 14.45
N VAL A 117 -7.93 5.67 13.31
CA VAL A 117 -7.28 4.47 12.82
C VAL A 117 -6.67 4.69 11.43
N VAL A 118 -5.67 3.86 11.11
CA VAL A 118 -5.11 3.74 9.76
C VAL A 118 -5.47 2.35 9.24
N ALA A 119 -6.48 2.28 8.38
CA ALA A 119 -6.92 1.05 7.74
C ALA A 119 -6.12 0.82 6.46
N ARG A 120 -5.76 -0.43 6.18
CA ARG A 120 -5.20 -0.84 4.89
C ARG A 120 -6.27 -1.60 4.12
N LEU A 121 -6.62 -1.16 2.91
CA LEU A 121 -7.42 -2.00 2.03
C LEU A 121 -6.56 -3.18 1.57
N HIS A 122 -7.10 -4.37 1.75
CA HIS A 122 -6.58 -5.58 1.13
C HIS A 122 -7.32 -5.75 -0.19
N ALA A 123 -6.60 -5.70 -1.31
CA ALA A 123 -7.13 -6.10 -2.61
C ALA A 123 -7.19 -7.63 -2.68
N ASP A 124 -8.08 -8.24 -1.89
CA ASP A 124 -8.37 -9.66 -2.02
C ASP A 124 -9.88 -9.90 -1.87
N ALA A 125 -10.41 -10.52 -2.94
CA ALA A 125 -11.71 -11.16 -3.10
C ALA A 125 -12.98 -10.29 -2.99
N ARG A 126 -13.44 -9.88 -4.19
CA ARG A 126 -14.85 -9.73 -4.58
C ARG A 126 -15.62 -8.61 -3.89
N GLY A 127 -15.89 -7.57 -4.68
CA GLY A 127 -16.98 -6.66 -4.42
C GLY A 127 -18.28 -7.42 -4.15
N ASN A 128 -18.93 -7.08 -3.06
CA ASN A 128 -20.36 -7.07 -3.01
C ASN A 128 -20.79 -5.84 -2.20
N PRO A 129 -21.29 -4.77 -2.85
CA PRO A 129 -21.93 -3.68 -2.14
C PRO A 129 -23.28 -4.18 -1.61
N SER A 130 -23.25 -4.85 -0.46
CA SER A 130 -24.47 -5.26 0.25
C SER A 130 -24.89 -4.16 1.22
N GLY A 131 -25.50 -3.11 0.70
CA GLY A 131 -26.34 -2.22 1.52
C GLY A 131 -27.71 -2.90 1.74
N PRO A 132 -28.31 -2.83 2.95
CA PRO A 132 -29.66 -3.31 3.15
C PRO A 132 -30.67 -2.37 2.47
N ARG A 133 -31.70 -2.98 1.87
CA ARG A 133 -32.94 -2.29 1.46
C ARG A 133 -33.75 -1.88 2.68
#